data_AF-A0A2E2SVD5-F1
#
_entry.id   AF-A0A2E2SVD5-F1
#
_cell.length_a   1.000
_cell.length_b   1.000
_cell.length_c   1.000
_cell.angle_alpha   90.00
_cell.angle_beta   90.00
_cell.angle_gamma   90.00
#
_symmetry.space_group_name_H-M   'P 1'
#
loop_
_entity.id
_entity.type
_entity.pdbx_description
1 polymer ?
#
loop_
_entity_poly.entity_id
_entity_poly.type
_entity_poly.pdbx_seq_one_letter_code
_entity_poly.pdbx_strand_id
1 'polypeptide(L)'
;MTEGHLRILGFEKETDESDESNPFYYYILDVTPGLSFITQPSDEVENGEWTVEMFEVAEIKIKDFKELSTLLEILNKNKDE
;
A
#
# COMPACT_ATOMS: atom_id res chain seq x y z
N MET A 1 -6.63 -0.81 8.04
CA MET A 1 -5.26 -1.42 8.04
C MET A 1 -4.37 -0.65 9.01
N THR A 2 -3.39 -1.26 9.69
CA THR A 2 -2.42 -0.52 10.53
C THR A 2 -1.07 -0.39 9.81
N GLU A 3 -0.22 0.54 10.23
CA GLU A 3 1.13 0.66 9.68
C GLU A 3 1.97 -0.61 9.90
N GLY A 4 1.80 -1.27 11.06
CA GLY A 4 2.45 -2.55 11.35
C GLY A 4 2.04 -3.65 10.38
N HIS A 5 0.77 -3.68 9.96
CA HIS A 5 0.30 -4.62 8.95
C HIS A 5 0.94 -4.38 7.58
N LEU A 6 1.08 -3.13 7.15
CA LEU A 6 1.74 -2.79 5.88
C LEU A 6 3.18 -3.31 5.86
N ARG A 7 3.93 -3.11 6.95
CA ARG A 7 5.29 -3.62 7.11
C ARG A 7 5.35 -5.15 7.07
N ILE A 8 4.38 -5.84 7.68
CA ILE A 8 4.29 -7.31 7.65
C ILE A 8 4.05 -7.82 6.22
N LEU A 9 3.24 -7.10 5.42
CA LEU A 9 2.94 -7.44 4.03
C LEU A 9 4.07 -7.07 3.05
N GLY A 10 5.16 -6.48 3.53
CA GLY A 10 6.32 -6.13 2.73
C GLY A 10 6.23 -4.78 2.02
N PHE A 11 5.30 -3.91 2.42
CA PHE A 11 5.26 -2.55 1.89
C PHE A 11 6.50 -1.75 2.33
N GLU A 12 7.04 -0.99 1.39
CA GLU A 12 8.16 -0.07 1.60
C GLU A 12 7.64 1.35 1.79
N LYS A 13 8.29 2.10 2.69
CA LYS A 13 7.91 3.48 3.00
C LYS A 13 8.62 4.43 2.03
N GLU A 14 7.85 5.20 1.29
CA GLU A 14 8.33 6.31 0.47
C GLU A 14 7.99 7.63 1.14
N THR A 15 8.94 8.56 1.18
CA THR A 15 8.73 9.90 1.74
C THR A 15 8.76 10.91 0.61
N ASP A 16 7.69 11.69 0.49
CA ASP A 16 7.62 12.80 -0.44
C ASP A 16 8.07 14.08 0.28
N GLU A 17 9.24 14.57 -0.12
CA GLU A 17 9.85 15.80 0.38
C GLU A 17 9.72 16.95 -0.64
N SER A 18 8.86 16.82 -1.66
CA SER A 18 8.66 17.86 -2.68
C SER A 18 8.12 19.17 -2.09
N ASP A 19 7.36 19.08 -1.00
CA ASP A 19 6.99 20.20 -0.14
C ASP A 19 7.72 20.09 1.21
N GLU A 20 8.84 20.81 1.34
CA GLU A 20 9.64 20.86 2.58
C GLU A 20 8.82 21.32 3.80
N SER A 21 7.70 22.02 3.59
CA SER A 21 6.84 22.54 4.65
C SER A 21 5.76 21.58 5.11
N ASN A 22 5.40 20.60 4.26
CA ASN A 22 4.41 19.57 4.56
C ASN A 22 4.85 18.21 4.00
N PRO A 23 5.96 17.63 4.51
CA PRO A 23 6.40 16.32 4.07
C PRO A 23 5.36 15.28 4.48
N PHE A 24 4.96 14.44 3.54
CA PHE A 24 4.13 13.28 3.80
C PHE A 24 4.84 12.02 3.34
N TYR A 25 4.35 10.89 3.79
CA TYR A 25 4.85 9.60 3.36
C TYR A 25 3.71 8.67 2.99
N TYR A 26 4.00 7.68 2.17
CA TYR A 26 3.07 6.63 1.81
C TYR A 26 3.82 5.30 1.74
N TYR A 27 3.07 4.24 1.51
CA TYR A 27 3.60 2.90 1.39
C TYR A 27 3.34 2.36 0.01
N ILE A 28 4.36 1.73 -0.60
CA ILE A 28 4.25 1.05 -1.89
C ILE A 28 4.60 -0.43 -1.74
N LEU A 29 3.99 -1.26 -2.58
CA LEU A 29 4.37 -2.66 -2.73
C LEU A 29 4.31 -3.04 -4.21
N ASP A 30 5.48 -3.29 -4.79
CA ASP A 30 5.59 -3.80 -6.15
C ASP A 30 5.39 -5.32 -6.15
N VAL A 31 4.33 -5.78 -6.81
CA VAL A 31 4.09 -7.21 -6.97
C VAL A 31 4.80 -7.69 -8.23
N THR A 32 4.58 -7.07 -9.37
CA THR A 32 5.25 -7.41 -10.65
C THR A 32 5.24 -6.16 -11.54
N PRO A 33 6.07 -6.05 -12.60
CA PRO A 33 5.99 -4.92 -13.51
C PRO A 33 4.55 -4.69 -14.01
N GLY A 34 4.01 -3.49 -13.75
CA GLY A 34 2.63 -3.12 -14.10
C GLY A 34 1.57 -3.46 -13.05
N LEU A 35 1.93 -4.04 -11.91
CA LEU A 35 1.03 -4.25 -10.76
C LEU A 35 1.74 -3.87 -9.46
N SER A 36 1.37 -2.70 -8.95
CA SER A 36 1.83 -2.18 -7.66
C SER A 36 0.64 -1.71 -6.83
N PHE A 37 0.81 -1.82 -5.52
CA PHE A 37 -0.12 -1.30 -4.53
C PHE A 37 0.47 -0.04 -3.88
N ILE A 38 -0.40 0.88 -3.51
CA ILE A 38 -0.04 2.13 -2.86
C ILE A 38 -1.06 2.45 -1.75
N THR A 39 -0.64 3.16 -0.71
CA THR A 39 -1.54 3.73 0.29
C THR A 39 -1.86 5.19 0.02
N GLN A 40 -2.89 5.71 0.68
CA GLN A 40 -3.04 7.16 0.76
C GLN A 40 -1.81 7.82 1.44
N PRO A 41 -1.57 9.12 1.19
CA PRO A 41 -0.62 9.93 1.93
C PRO A 41 -0.85 9.92 3.46
N SER A 42 0.22 10.00 4.23
CA SER A 42 0.17 9.94 5.71
C SER A 42 -0.65 11.05 6.35
N ASP A 43 -0.73 12.21 5.70
CA ASP A 43 -1.53 13.38 6.13
C ASP A 43 -3.03 13.22 5.82
N GLU A 44 -3.41 12.22 5.02
CA GLU A 44 -4.80 11.82 4.78
C GLU A 44 -5.23 10.59 5.61
N VAL A 45 -4.35 10.07 6.48
CA VAL A 45 -4.68 8.92 7.33
C VAL A 45 -5.55 9.34 8.51
N GLU A 46 -6.79 8.84 8.53
CA GLU A 46 -7.71 9.05 9.64
C GLU A 46 -7.63 7.89 10.64
N ASN A 47 -7.53 8.20 11.94
CA ASN A 47 -7.55 7.22 13.05
C ASN A 47 -6.48 6.11 12.96
N GLY A 48 -5.37 6.35 12.24
CA GLY A 48 -4.34 5.34 12.01
C GLY A 48 -4.77 4.20 11.07
N GLU A 49 -5.89 4.38 10.35
CA GLU A 49 -6.42 3.41 9.41
C GLU A 49 -5.93 3.68 7.98
N TRP A 50 -5.01 2.83 7.54
CA TRP A 50 -4.52 2.84 6.17
C TRP A 50 -5.52 2.17 5.22
N THR A 51 -5.56 2.67 3.99
CA THR A 51 -6.27 2.13 2.85
C THR A 51 -5.24 1.80 1.78
N VAL A 52 -5.37 0.64 1.16
CA VAL A 52 -4.50 0.21 0.07
C VAL A 52 -5.31 0.18 -1.22
N GLU A 53 -4.75 0.71 -2.29
CA GLU A 53 -5.29 0.66 -3.65
C GLU A 53 -4.22 0.21 -4.64
N MET A 54 -4.63 -0.13 -5.86
CA MET A 54 -3.69 -0.41 -6.95
C MET A 54 -3.37 0.90 -7.67
N PHE A 55 -2.12 1.10 -8.06
CA PHE A 55 -1.66 2.39 -8.60
C PHE A 55 -2.48 2.89 -9.81
N GLU A 56 -2.89 1.98 -10.69
CA GLU A 56 -3.69 2.28 -11.88
C GLU A 56 -5.22 2.18 -11.65
N VAL A 57 -5.67 1.76 -10.46
CA VAL A 57 -7.08 1.49 -10.13
C VAL A 57 -7.41 1.94 -8.70
N ALA A 58 -7.64 3.24 -8.52
CA ALA A 58 -7.95 3.86 -7.24
C ALA A 58 -9.40 3.59 -6.75
N GLU A 59 -10.25 3.00 -7.59
CA GLU A 59 -11.64 2.67 -7.24
C GLU A 59 -11.73 1.44 -6.31
N ILE A 60 -10.70 0.60 -6.28
CA ILE A 60 -10.66 -0.60 -5.44
C ILE A 60 -9.84 -0.31 -4.19
N LYS A 61 -10.56 -0.12 -3.07
CA LYS A 61 -9.98 0.24 -1.78
C LYS A 61 -10.03 -0.91 -0.80
N ILE A 62 -8.87 -1.42 -0.40
CA ILE A 62 -8.72 -2.54 0.52
C ILE A 62 -8.29 -1.99 1.88
N LYS A 63 -9.13 -2.19 2.90
CA LYS A 63 -8.89 -1.69 4.28
C LYS A 63 -8.61 -2.82 5.28
N ASP A 64 -9.05 -4.03 4.98
CA ASP A 64 -8.85 -5.20 5.85
C ASP A 64 -7.51 -5.89 5.57
N PHE A 65 -6.84 -6.29 6.65
CA PHE A 65 -5.53 -6.94 6.57
C PHE A 65 -5.59 -8.36 5.97
N LYS A 66 -6.60 -9.14 6.34
CA LYS A 66 -6.71 -10.54 5.89
C LYS A 66 -7.09 -10.61 4.43
N GLU A 67 -7.95 -9.71 3.97
CA GLU A 67 -8.31 -9.61 2.55
C GLU A 67 -7.09 -9.29 1.69
N LEU A 68 -6.30 -8.28 2.07
CA LEU A 68 -5.08 -7.93 1.34
C LEU A 68 -4.03 -9.05 1.39
N SER A 69 -3.81 -9.64 2.57
CA SER A 69 -2.89 -10.79 2.72
C SER A 69 -3.27 -11.94 1.80
N THR A 70 -4.57 -12.28 1.76
CA THR A 70 -5.09 -13.37 0.91
C THR A 70 -4.89 -13.06 -0.57
N LEU A 71 -5.15 -11.81 -0.99
CA LEU A 71 -4.92 -11.39 -2.37
C LEU A 71 -3.44 -11.48 -2.75
N LEU A 72 -2.54 -10.97 -1.90
CA LEU A 72 -1.10 -11.02 -2.12
C LEU A 72 -0.58 -12.45 -2.19
N GLU A 73 -1.07 -13.35 -1.34
CA GLU A 73 -0.76 -14.79 -1.41
C GLU A 73 -1.19 -15.41 -2.74
N ILE A 74 -2.41 -15.10 -3.22
CA ILE A 74 -2.90 -15.57 -4.51
C ILE A 74 -2.02 -15.03 -5.65
N LEU A 75 -1.72 -13.74 -5.65
CA LEU A 75 -0.90 -13.12 -6.69
C LEU A 75 0.50 -13.74 -6.71
N ASN A 76 1.17 -13.81 -5.55
CA ASN A 76 2.51 -14.36 -5.43
C ASN A 76 2.59 -15.84 -5.81
N LYS A 77 1.57 -16.64 -5.49
CA LYS A 77 1.50 -18.06 -5.87
C LYS A 77 1.38 -18.28 -7.38
N ASN A 78 0.81 -17.31 -8.11
CA ASN A 78 0.58 -17.41 -9.55
C ASN A 78 1.53 -16.51 -10.37
N LYS A 79 2.62 -16.02 -9.76
CA LYS A 79 3.72 -15.41 -10.51
C LYS A 79 4.52 -16.52 -11.19
N ASP A 80 4.68 -16.41 -12.51
CA ASP A 80 5.73 -17.15 -13.22
C ASP A 80 7.09 -16.50 -12.90
N GLU A 81 8.11 -17.30 -12.60
CA GLU A 81 9.48 -16.83 -12.34
C GLU A 81 10.11 -16.09 -13.53
#